data_AF-A0A4R3PWQ6-F1
#
_entry.id   AF-A0A4R3PWQ6-F1
#
_cell.length_a   1.000
_cell.length_b   1.000
_cell.length_c   1.000
_cell.angle_alpha   90.00
_cell.angle_beta   90.00
_cell.angle_gamma   90.00
#
_symmetry.space_group_name_H-M   'P 1'
#
loop_
_entity.id
_entity.type
_entity.pdbx_description
1 polymer ?
#
loop_
_entity_poly.entity_id
_entity_poly.type
_entity_poly.pdbx_seq_one_letter_code
_entity_poly.pdbx_strand_id
1 'polypeptide(L)'
;MFHNWSFFWSFEIDGKSVEAMPRSRIEVNAAANCVAAARNGAGIARLFDYQVPEEVSSGALVQILKDYGGGPKPIHIVYSRQGLLALKVRAFIDWMLPRLRALAAIIKMRRHRNEARTSSTVLSGFWRCG
;
A
#
# COMPACT_ATOMS: atom_id res chain seq x y z
N MET A 1 11.05 17.31 -23.24
CA MET A 1 11.87 16.75 -22.14
C MET A 1 10.91 16.27 -21.06
N PHE A 2 10.31 15.09 -21.24
CA PHE A 2 9.21 14.62 -20.40
C PHE A 2 9.73 13.73 -19.27
N HIS A 3 9.67 14.28 -18.05
CA HIS A 3 9.48 13.65 -16.75
C HIS A 3 10.08 12.26 -16.50
N ASN A 4 11.20 12.28 -15.76
CA ASN A 4 11.76 11.19 -14.97
C ASN A 4 10.66 10.61 -14.04
N TRP A 5 10.04 9.50 -14.45
CA TRP A 5 9.18 8.71 -13.56
C TRP A 5 10.10 7.91 -12.66
N SER A 6 10.49 8.54 -11.56
CA SER A 6 11.39 7.97 -10.58
C SER A 6 10.76 6.74 -9.90
N PHE A 7 11.13 5.53 -10.34
CA PHE A 7 10.79 4.25 -9.71
C PHE A 7 11.53 4.02 -8.38
N PHE A 8 11.77 5.08 -7.61
CA PHE A 8 12.50 4.98 -6.36
C PHE A 8 11.61 4.47 -5.24
N TRP A 9 12.20 3.60 -4.45
CA TRP A 9 11.64 3.06 -3.24
C TRP A 9 12.07 3.96 -2.09
N SER A 10 11.16 4.81 -1.61
CA SER A 10 11.36 5.61 -0.40
C SER A 10 11.20 4.76 0.87
N PHE A 11 12.09 4.98 1.83
CA PHE A 11 12.19 4.38 3.14
C PHE A 11 12.45 5.46 4.20
N GLU A 12 12.20 5.14 5.46
CA GLU A 12 12.59 5.96 6.59
C GLU A 12 13.65 5.23 7.41
N ILE A 13 14.83 5.83 7.57
CA ILE A 13 15.95 5.28 8.34
C ILE A 13 16.44 6.39 9.28
N ASP A 14 16.42 6.16 10.59
CA ASP A 14 16.81 7.15 11.61
C ASP A 14 16.12 8.52 11.44
N GLY A 15 14.83 8.51 11.08
CA GLY A 15 14.03 9.71 10.84
C GLY A 15 14.38 10.46 9.55
N LYS A 16 15.20 9.88 8.67
CA LYS A 16 15.57 10.45 7.37
C LYS A 16 14.97 9.63 6.24
N SER A 17 14.41 10.32 5.24
CA SER A 17 13.92 9.67 4.02
C SER A 17 15.11 9.23 3.17
N VAL A 18 15.18 7.93 2.87
CA VAL A 18 16.18 7.32 1.99
C VAL A 18 15.47 6.77 0.76
N GLU A 19 15.97 7.10 -0.42
CA GLU A 19 15.48 6.56 -1.69
C GLU A 19 16.43 5.48 -2.20
N ALA A 20 15.90 4.32 -2.56
CA ALA A 20 16.67 3.27 -3.23
C ALA A 20 16.07 2.95 -4.59
N MET A 21 16.91 2.69 -5.58
CA MET A 21 16.48 2.17 -6.87
C MET A 21 16.62 0.64 -6.85
N PRO A 22 15.52 -0.14 -6.79
CA PRO A 22 15.62 -1.58 -6.87
C PRO A 22 16.09 -1.99 -8.27
N ARG A 23 16.90 -3.04 -8.37
CA ARG A 23 17.18 -3.70 -9.64
C ARG A 23 16.00 -4.60 -10.01
N SER A 24 15.10 -4.10 -10.84
CA SER A 24 13.94 -4.82 -11.35
C SER A 24 14.35 -5.84 -12.42
N ARG A 25 13.77 -7.05 -12.36
CA ARG A 25 13.79 -8.02 -13.47
C ARG A 25 12.49 -7.98 -14.27
N ILE A 26 11.43 -7.52 -13.64
CA ILE A 26 10.07 -7.40 -14.17
C ILE A 26 9.51 -6.06 -13.67
N GLU A 27 8.87 -5.33 -14.57
CA GLU A 27 8.16 -4.10 -14.27
C GLU A 27 6.73 -4.23 -14.75
N VAL A 28 5.78 -3.98 -13.86
CA VAL A 28 4.35 -4.03 -14.15
C VAL A 28 3.68 -2.82 -13.51
N ASN A 29 2.62 -2.33 -14.14
CA ASN A 29 1.91 -1.11 -13.72
C ASN A 29 0.60 -1.41 -12.96
N ALA A 30 0.27 -2.69 -12.75
CA ALA A 30 -0.96 -3.12 -12.08
C ALA A 30 -0.63 -3.89 -10.80
N ALA A 31 -1.28 -3.52 -9.70
CA ALA A 31 -1.06 -4.16 -8.40
C ALA A 31 -1.32 -5.68 -8.43
N ALA A 32 -2.39 -6.12 -9.11
CA ALA A 32 -2.69 -7.54 -9.25
C ALA A 32 -1.55 -8.32 -9.94
N ASN A 33 -0.90 -7.72 -10.94
CA ASN A 33 0.23 -8.34 -11.62
C ASN A 33 1.48 -8.36 -10.73
N CYS A 34 1.71 -7.32 -9.92
CA CYS A 34 2.78 -7.32 -8.90
C CYS A 34 2.58 -8.46 -7.89
N VAL A 35 1.34 -8.63 -7.40
CA VAL A 35 0.98 -9.72 -6.47
C VAL A 35 1.24 -11.08 -7.11
N ALA A 36 0.75 -11.28 -8.33
CA ALA A 36 0.95 -12.52 -9.07
C ALA A 36 2.45 -12.81 -9.28
N ALA A 37 3.24 -11.83 -9.67
CA ALA A 37 4.69 -11.98 -9.86
C ALA A 37 5.39 -12.37 -8.54
N ALA A 38 5.06 -11.69 -7.43
CA ALA A 38 5.64 -12.00 -6.12
C ALA A 38 5.26 -13.42 -5.64
N ARG A 39 3.99 -13.82 -5.81
CA ARG A 39 3.51 -15.17 -5.47
C ARG A 39 4.20 -16.27 -6.28
N ASN A 40 4.60 -15.99 -7.51
CA ASN A 40 5.31 -16.93 -8.38
C ASN A 40 6.85 -16.84 -8.22
N GLY A 41 7.34 -16.17 -7.18
CA GLY A 41 8.77 -16.14 -6.87
C GLY A 41 9.61 -15.20 -7.77
N ALA A 42 8.99 -14.26 -8.48
CA ALA A 42 9.73 -13.31 -9.33
C ALA A 42 10.61 -12.33 -8.53
N GLY A 43 10.42 -12.25 -7.20
CA GLY A 43 11.24 -11.45 -6.30
C GLY A 43 10.41 -10.74 -5.25
N ILE A 44 10.81 -9.51 -4.93
CA ILE A 44 10.19 -8.67 -3.91
C ILE A 44 9.28 -7.65 -4.59
N ALA A 45 8.06 -7.48 -4.06
CA ALA A 45 7.13 -6.45 -4.50
C ALA A 45 6.84 -5.45 -3.38
N ARG A 46 6.62 -4.19 -3.77
CA ARG A 46 6.15 -3.11 -2.90
C ARG A 46 4.65 -2.92 -3.16
N LEU A 47 3.83 -3.21 -2.15
CA LEU A 47 2.37 -3.27 -2.25
C LEU A 47 1.74 -2.57 -1.05
N PHE A 48 0.49 -2.14 -1.20
CA PHE A 48 -0.30 -1.64 -0.08
C PHE A 48 -1.02 -2.79 0.63
N ASP A 49 -1.17 -2.69 1.96
CA ASP A 49 -1.79 -3.73 2.79
C ASP A 49 -3.20 -4.13 2.33
N TYR A 50 -3.96 -3.19 1.77
CA TYR A 50 -5.31 -3.46 1.26
C TYR A 50 -5.33 -4.30 -0.03
N GLN A 51 -4.21 -4.43 -0.73
CA GLN A 51 -4.10 -5.15 -2.00
C GLN A 51 -3.83 -6.64 -1.80
N VAL A 52 -3.34 -7.05 -0.63
CA VAL A 52 -2.89 -8.42 -0.34
C VAL A 52 -3.49 -9.02 0.94
N PRO A 53 -4.75 -8.77 1.31
CA PRO A 53 -5.29 -9.26 2.58
C PRO A 53 -5.32 -10.79 2.67
N GLU A 54 -5.44 -11.49 1.54
CA GLU A 54 -5.52 -12.96 1.45
C GLU A 54 -4.14 -13.60 1.41
N GLU A 55 -3.21 -13.03 0.65
CA GLU A 55 -1.84 -13.52 0.55
C GLU A 55 -1.11 -13.41 1.89
N VAL A 56 -1.39 -12.36 2.65
CA VAL A 56 -0.80 -12.15 3.97
C VAL A 56 -1.42 -13.08 5.00
N SER A 57 -2.73 -13.29 4.95
CA SER A 57 -3.43 -14.18 5.90
C SER A 57 -3.09 -15.65 5.67
N SER A 58 -2.88 -16.05 4.42
CA SER A 58 -2.45 -17.40 4.03
C SER A 58 -0.95 -17.65 4.20
N GLY A 59 -0.14 -16.60 4.39
CA GLY A 59 1.32 -16.69 4.43
C GLY A 59 1.98 -16.82 3.06
N ALA A 60 1.22 -16.75 1.97
CA ALA A 60 1.75 -16.75 0.61
C ALA A 60 2.66 -15.53 0.32
N LEU A 61 2.43 -14.42 1.02
CA LEU A 61 3.33 -13.27 1.05
C LEU A 61 3.67 -12.91 2.50
N VAL A 62 4.97 -12.73 2.79
CA VAL A 62 5.46 -12.30 4.11
C VAL A 62 6.12 -10.93 4.05
N GLN A 63 5.75 -10.04 4.99
CA GLN A 63 6.24 -8.66 5.03
C GLN A 63 7.69 -8.63 5.54
N ILE A 64 8.57 -7.98 4.80
CA ILE A 64 9.97 -7.69 5.10
C ILE A 64 10.18 -6.17 5.14
N LEU A 65 11.33 -5.75 5.69
CA LEU A 65 11.69 -4.33 5.90
C LEU A 65 10.61 -3.55 6.68
N LYS A 66 9.99 -4.22 7.67
CA LYS A 66 8.89 -3.69 8.49
C LYS A 66 9.26 -2.48 9.32
N ASP A 67 10.55 -2.23 9.54
CA ASP A 67 11.07 -1.11 10.32
C ASP A 67 11.43 0.11 9.46
N TYR A 68 11.37 -0.04 8.13
CA TYR A 68 11.90 0.95 7.18
C TYR A 68 10.87 1.55 6.22
N GLY A 69 9.63 1.07 6.18
CA GLY A 69 8.64 1.74 5.35
C GLY A 69 8.31 3.15 5.87
N GLY A 70 7.55 3.90 5.09
CA GLY A 70 7.10 5.22 5.49
C GLY A 70 5.74 5.19 6.17
N GLY A 71 5.32 6.31 6.76
CA GLY A 71 4.00 6.44 7.36
C GLY A 71 2.82 6.11 6.43
N PRO A 72 1.60 5.94 7.00
CA PRO A 72 0.41 5.52 6.28
C PRO A 72 0.14 6.42 5.07
N LYS A 73 -0.12 5.79 3.92
CA LYS A 73 -0.49 6.53 2.71
C LYS A 73 -2.01 6.79 2.70
N PRO A 74 -2.46 8.05 2.70
CA PRO A 74 -3.87 8.38 2.75
C PRO A 74 -4.60 7.97 1.46
N ILE A 75 -5.85 7.52 1.61
CA ILE A 75 -6.77 7.27 0.50
C ILE A 75 -7.62 8.52 0.29
N HIS A 76 -7.67 9.01 -0.95
CA HIS A 76 -8.42 10.21 -1.32
C HIS A 76 -9.57 9.87 -2.25
N ILE A 77 -10.72 10.54 -2.07
CA ILE A 77 -11.78 10.61 -3.06
C ILE A 77 -11.58 11.92 -3.81
N VAL A 78 -11.29 11.84 -5.11
CA VAL A 78 -11.04 13.01 -5.96
C VAL A 78 -12.19 13.15 -6.96
N TYR A 79 -12.72 14.35 -7.08
CA TYR A 79 -13.77 14.70 -8.04
C TYR A 79 -13.50 16.11 -8.59
N SER A 80 -13.93 16.36 -9.83
CA SER A 80 -13.79 17.68 -10.45
C SER A 80 -14.68 18.70 -9.74
N ARG A 81 -14.11 19.85 -9.37
CA ARG A 81 -14.87 20.96 -8.80
C ARG A 81 -15.30 21.91 -9.91
N GLN A 82 -16.34 21.54 -10.65
CA GLN A 82 -16.98 22.41 -11.65
C GLN A 82 -18.38 22.76 -11.16
N GLY A 83 -18.55 23.97 -10.63
CA GLY A 83 -19.85 24.46 -10.13
C GLY A 83 -20.34 23.73 -8.86
N LEU A 84 -21.67 23.60 -8.74
CA LEU A 84 -22.30 22.84 -7.65
C LEU A 84 -22.04 21.35 -7.82
N LEU A 85 -21.67 20.68 -6.73
CA LEU A 85 -21.46 19.23 -6.74
C LEU A 85 -22.76 18.52 -7.14
N ALA A 86 -22.72 17.73 -8.21
CA ALA A 86 -23.87 16.95 -8.64
C ALA A 86 -24.39 16.08 -7.48
N LEU A 87 -25.70 16.14 -7.20
CA LEU A 87 -26.32 15.44 -6.07
C LEU A 87 -26.00 13.93 -6.05
N LYS A 88 -25.91 13.30 -7.22
CA LYS A 88 -25.52 11.89 -7.35
C LYS A 88 -24.10 11.61 -6.83
N VAL A 89 -23.15 12.51 -7.11
CA VAL A 89 -21.77 12.39 -6.59
C VAL A 89 -21.75 12.60 -5.08
N ARG A 90 -22.49 13.59 -4.58
CA ARG A 90 -22.59 13.83 -3.14
C ARG A 90 -23.19 12.62 -2.41
N ALA A 91 -24.30 12.09 -2.90
CA ALA A 91 -24.95 10.91 -2.34
C ALA A 91 -24.02 9.69 -2.35
N PHE A 92 -23.26 9.49 -3.44
CA PHE A 92 -22.25 8.43 -3.50
C PHE A 92 -21.13 8.61 -2.47
N ILE A 93 -20.61 9.84 -2.31
CA ILE A 93 -19.58 10.15 -1.31
C ILE A 93 -20.11 9.88 0.10
N ASP A 94 -21.32 10.38 0.41
CA ASP A 94 -21.94 10.18 1.72
C ASP A 94 -22.18 8.69 2.02
N TRP A 95 -22.51 7.91 1.00
CA TRP A 95 -22.65 6.46 1.10
C TRP A 95 -21.29 5.72 1.23
N MET A 96 -20.25 6.13 0.50
CA MET A 96 -18.94 5.46 0.48
C MET A 96 -18.08 5.77 1.69
N LEU A 97 -18.12 7.01 2.20
CA LEU A 97 -17.17 7.49 3.20
C LEU A 97 -17.17 6.65 4.49
N PRO A 98 -18.32 6.25 5.07
CA PRO A 98 -18.32 5.35 6.23
C PRO A 98 -17.69 3.99 5.93
N ARG A 99 -17.91 3.44 4.73
CA ARG A 99 -17.39 2.12 4.31
C ARG A 99 -15.88 2.14 4.14
N LEU A 100 -15.34 3.18 3.50
CA LEU A 100 -13.89 3.35 3.35
C LEU A 100 -13.20 3.55 4.71
N ARG A 101 -13.81 4.29 5.63
CA ARG A 101 -13.30 4.44 7.00
C ARG A 101 -13.28 3.13 7.76
N ALA A 102 -14.34 2.32 7.64
CA ALA A 102 -14.40 1.01 8.26
C ALA A 102 -13.30 0.07 7.73
N LEU A 103 -13.10 0.03 6.40
CA LEU A 103 -12.02 -0.74 5.78
C LEU A 103 -10.63 -0.30 6.26
N ALA A 104 -10.37 1.01 6.30
CA ALA A 104 -9.11 1.55 6.79
C ALA A 104 -8.86 1.18 8.27
N ALA A 105 -9.91 1.19 9.11
CA ALA A 105 -9.83 0.77 10.50
C ALA A 105 -9.48 -0.72 10.63
N ILE A 106 -10.10 -1.59 9.83
CA ILE A 106 -9.81 -3.04 9.82
C ILE A 106 -8.35 -3.30 9.43
N ILE A 107 -7.85 -2.63 8.39
CA ILE A 107 -6.46 -2.75 7.94
C ILE A 107 -5.50 -2.31 9.06
N LYS A 108 -5.79 -1.18 9.71
CA LYS A 108 -5.01 -0.69 10.87
C LYS A 108 -5.00 -1.70 12.02
N MET A 109 -6.15 -2.30 12.35
CA MET A 109 -6.27 -3.27 13.45
C MET A 109 -5.53 -4.59 13.16
N ARG A 110 -5.60 -5.11 11.92
CA ARG A 110 -4.85 -6.31 11.51
C ARG A 110 -3.36 -6.13 11.71
N ARG A 111 -2.87 -4.92 11.47
CA ARG A 111 -1.48 -4.57 11.70
C ARG A 111 -1.09 -4.62 13.18
N HIS A 112 -1.85 -3.94 14.04
CA HIS A 112 -1.60 -3.97 15.49
C HIS A 112 -1.71 -5.38 16.09
N ARG A 113 -2.57 -6.25 15.55
CA ARG A 113 -2.69 -7.64 15.98
C ARG A 113 -1.46 -8.47 15.63
N ASN A 114 -0.87 -8.27 14.44
CA ASN A 114 0.40 -8.89 14.05
C ASN A 114 1.62 -8.26 14.75
N GLU A 115 1.51 -7.01 15.23
CA GLU A 115 2.52 -6.30 16.03
C GLU A 115 2.41 -6.58 17.54
N ALA A 116 1.42 -7.34 18.02
CA ALA A 116 1.36 -7.82 19.41
C ALA A 116 2.47 -8.83 19.78
N ARG A 117 3.46 -9.03 18.89
CA ARG A 117 4.74 -9.68 19.19
C ARG A 117 5.96 -8.76 19.05
N THR A 118 5.85 -7.61 18.36
CA THR A 118 6.86 -6.53 18.36
C THR A 118 6.29 -5.25 17.75
N SER A 119 6.48 -4.12 18.45
CA SER A 119 6.15 -2.69 18.20
C SER A 119 5.48 -2.25 16.88
N SER A 120 4.48 -1.38 17.06
CA SER A 120 3.57 -0.82 16.07
C SER A 120 4.20 0.09 15.01
N THR A 121 3.78 0.03 13.73
CA THR A 121 3.44 1.20 12.85
C THR A 121 3.24 0.82 11.37
N VAL A 122 2.07 1.11 10.76
CA VAL A 122 1.80 1.77 9.45
C VAL A 122 2.73 1.78 8.21
N LEU A 123 3.73 0.93 8.02
CA LEU A 123 4.70 0.91 6.92
C LEU A 123 4.26 0.17 5.65
N SER A 124 4.59 0.73 4.48
CA SER A 124 4.59 0.02 3.19
C SER A 124 5.50 -1.21 3.26
N GLY A 125 4.92 -2.41 3.14
CA GLY A 125 5.64 -3.67 3.23
C GLY A 125 6.33 -4.10 1.94
N PHE A 126 7.50 -4.69 2.09
CA PHE A 126 8.17 -5.46 1.06
C PHE A 126 7.76 -6.92 1.26
N TRP A 127 7.60 -7.72 0.22
CA TRP A 127 7.14 -9.12 0.40
C TRP A 127 8.11 -10.14 -0.20
N ARG A 128 8.45 -11.22 0.52
CA ARG A 128 9.22 -12.36 0.01
C ARG A 128 8.39 -13.64 0.13
N CYS A 129 8.53 -14.54 -0.83
CA CYS A 129 7.96 -15.90 -0.77
C CYS A 129 8.53 -16.66 0.44
N GLY A 130 7.65 -17.36 1.16
CA GLY A 130 8.01 -18.36 2.15
C GLY A 130 8.59 -19.61 1.49
#